data_AF-A0A7W1UQE9-F1
#
_entry.id   AF-A0A7W1UQE9-F1
#
_cell.length_a   1.000
_cell.length_b   1.000
_cell.length_c   1.000
_cell.angle_alpha   90.00
_cell.angle_beta   90.00
_cell.angle_gamma   90.00
#
_symmetry.space_group_name_H-M   'P 1'
#
loop_
_entity.id
_entity.type
_entity.pdbx_description
1 polymer ?
#
loop_
_entity_poly.entity_id
_entity_poly.type
_entity_poly.pdbx_seq_one_letter_code
_entity_poly.pdbx_strand_id
1 'polypeptide(L)'
;MKKLQIIFPLVWFGCMLFYGMSLKAECNGATKDSLVNRDSASTYLSVGMSKNKAGDYSSAISCFTKAIQFDSTLVPAYFNRAHAKNQLLDYKSALADYDRVLKLKLTWEESYEAYFNKGLTQTMLKNLKDAMADFDYAIRLNPEFADAYFNRSIIKGRIGDYSGELEDINKAISLRPDDSYAYNSRGILKSMMGDYVGAVKDYNNSIQLNKQNADAYFNRGVILYELKEYLEALKDYDEAIKMKPDAETYNRRANVKCRLSDYRGAIDDYNNAVKMDTGYFVTYVNRGFLKYDLKDYKSAIEDYTAAIKLKPDYSLAFYDRGLAKAKLLDHRGAMEDFSVAIEYKPDYDVAYHERGIVKYELGDKKGGCQDLNKAFTLGNDGSYEALVQHCK
;
A
#
# COMPACT_ATOMS: atom_id res chain seq x y z
N MET A 1 -21.00 1.51 3.42
CA MET A 1 -19.68 0.93 3.76
C MET A 1 -18.76 1.05 2.53
N LYS A 2 -17.99 2.13 2.44
CA LYS A 2 -17.01 2.32 1.35
C LYS A 2 -15.81 1.42 1.64
N LYS A 3 -15.53 0.45 0.78
CA LYS A 3 -14.31 -0.37 0.86
C LYS A 3 -13.10 0.54 0.66
N LEU A 4 -12.30 0.73 1.70
CA LEU A 4 -10.98 1.34 1.61
C LEU A 4 -10.12 0.44 0.70
N GLN A 5 -9.74 0.93 -0.47
CA GLN A 5 -8.72 0.28 -1.30
C GLN A 5 -7.36 0.59 -0.67
N ILE A 6 -6.98 -0.20 0.32
CA ILE A 6 -5.61 -0.19 0.87
C ILE A 6 -4.72 -0.86 -0.17
N ILE A 7 -3.95 -0.05 -0.91
CA ILE A 7 -2.89 -0.55 -1.79
C ILE A 7 -1.79 -1.06 -0.87
N PHE A 8 -1.65 -2.37 -0.74
CA PHE A 8 -0.55 -3.00 -0.02
C PHE A 8 0.79 -2.63 -0.69
N PRO A 9 1.71 -1.90 -0.03
CA PRO A 9 3.09 -1.92 -0.45
C PRO A 9 3.64 -3.32 -0.21
N LEU A 10 4.34 -3.87 -1.21
CA LEU A 10 5.15 -5.08 -1.07
C LEU A 10 6.18 -4.82 0.05
N VAL A 11 5.95 -5.40 1.23
CA VAL A 11 6.95 -5.41 2.31
C VAL A 11 8.10 -6.29 1.83
N TRP A 12 9.17 -5.64 1.40
CA TRP A 12 10.41 -6.26 0.95
C TRP A 12 11.19 -6.73 2.18
N PHE A 13 11.29 -8.04 2.37
CA PHE A 13 12.18 -8.64 3.37
C PHE A 13 13.63 -8.56 2.87
N GLY A 14 14.32 -7.47 3.20
CA GLY A 14 15.78 -7.40 3.18
C GLY A 14 16.33 -7.87 4.52
N CYS A 15 16.86 -9.09 4.56
CA CYS A 15 17.56 -9.64 5.72
C CYS A 15 18.78 -8.77 6.09
N MET A 16 18.99 -8.55 7.38
CA MET A 16 20.04 -7.69 7.96
C MET A 16 21.44 -7.99 7.41
N LEU A 17 22.15 -6.96 6.93
CA LEU A 17 23.57 -7.00 6.57
C LEU A 17 24.44 -6.63 7.78
N PHE A 18 25.33 -7.54 8.21
CA PHE A 18 26.50 -7.20 9.02
C PHE A 18 27.70 -6.88 8.12
N TYR A 19 28.32 -5.72 8.33
CA TYR A 19 29.53 -5.26 7.66
C TYR A 19 30.72 -6.21 7.86
N GLY A 20 31.42 -6.54 6.77
CA GLY A 20 32.69 -7.25 6.77
C GLY A 20 33.48 -6.91 5.51
N MET A 21 34.76 -6.57 5.70
CA MET A 21 35.67 -5.97 4.71
C MET A 21 35.83 -6.77 3.40
N SER A 22 36.01 -6.01 2.32
CA SER A 22 36.19 -6.44 0.92
C SER A 22 37.53 -7.15 0.70
N LEU A 23 37.45 -8.40 0.25
CA LEU A 23 38.49 -9.06 -0.54
C LEU A 23 37.86 -9.45 -1.88
N LYS A 24 38.32 -8.80 -2.96
CA LYS A 24 37.93 -9.13 -4.35
C LYS A 24 38.54 -10.48 -4.75
N ALA A 25 37.85 -11.58 -4.42
CA ALA A 25 38.07 -12.85 -5.08
C ALA A 25 37.13 -12.93 -6.30
N GLU A 26 37.69 -12.94 -7.51
CA GLU A 26 36.94 -13.19 -8.73
C GLU A 26 36.67 -14.69 -8.87
N CYS A 27 35.48 -15.07 -9.37
CA CYS A 27 35.14 -16.48 -9.64
C CYS A 27 35.98 -17.10 -10.78
N ASN A 28 36.85 -16.31 -11.42
CA ASN A 28 37.82 -16.75 -12.43
C ASN A 28 39.21 -16.74 -11.79
N GLY A 29 39.76 -17.92 -11.51
CA GLY A 29 41.10 -18.02 -10.93
C GLY A 29 42.16 -17.57 -11.94
N ALA A 30 43.03 -16.65 -11.52
CA ALA A 30 44.40 -16.57 -12.03
C ALA A 30 45.29 -15.77 -11.06
N THR A 31 45.86 -16.45 -10.07
CA THR A 31 47.26 -16.21 -9.69
C THR A 31 47.90 -17.57 -9.44
N LYS A 32 48.83 -17.94 -10.33
CA LYS A 32 49.75 -19.06 -10.13
C LYS A 32 50.57 -18.72 -8.88
N ASP A 33 50.18 -19.25 -7.73
CA ASP A 33 51.12 -19.70 -6.71
C ASP A 33 50.43 -20.44 -5.56
N SER A 34 51.08 -21.55 -5.15
CA SER A 34 50.83 -22.41 -3.98
C SER A 34 49.61 -23.36 -3.98
N LEU A 35 49.87 -24.59 -4.45
CA LEU A 35 49.66 -25.91 -3.80
C LEU A 35 48.40 -26.20 -2.93
N VAL A 36 47.28 -25.50 -3.10
CA VAL A 36 45.98 -25.95 -2.60
C VAL A 36 45.12 -26.28 -3.81
N ASN A 37 44.53 -27.49 -3.84
CA ASN A 37 43.59 -27.91 -4.86
C ASN A 37 42.33 -27.03 -4.79
N ARG A 38 42.36 -25.87 -5.47
CA ARG A 38 41.34 -24.81 -5.42
C ARG A 38 40.14 -25.09 -6.34
N ASP A 39 40.17 -26.16 -7.13
CA ASP A 39 39.16 -26.51 -8.13
C ASP A 39 38.17 -27.57 -7.62
N SER A 40 37.46 -27.26 -6.53
CA SER A 40 36.42 -28.15 -5.98
C SER A 40 35.06 -27.46 -5.93
N ALA A 41 33.98 -28.25 -6.01
CA ALA A 41 32.62 -27.74 -5.86
C ALA A 41 32.43 -26.96 -4.55
N SER A 42 33.07 -27.40 -3.46
CA SER A 42 33.04 -26.75 -2.14
C SER A 42 33.72 -25.37 -2.12
N THR A 43 34.79 -25.19 -2.91
CA THR A 43 35.47 -23.91 -3.04
C THR A 43 34.58 -22.89 -3.73
N TYR A 44 33.95 -23.27 -4.85
CA TYR A 44 33.04 -22.38 -5.57
C TYR A 44 31.79 -22.05 -4.74
N LEU A 45 31.29 -23.01 -3.96
CA LEU A 45 30.19 -22.79 -3.03
C LEU A 45 30.54 -21.72 -1.98
N SER A 46 31.68 -21.84 -1.31
CA SER A 46 32.09 -20.91 -0.26
C SER A 46 32.35 -19.49 -0.79
N VAL A 47 32.99 -19.37 -1.95
CA VAL A 47 33.18 -18.07 -2.62
C VAL A 47 31.83 -17.47 -3.02
N GLY A 48 30.92 -18.28 -3.58
CA GLY A 48 29.56 -17.84 -3.93
C GLY A 48 28.78 -17.33 -2.72
N MET A 49 28.85 -18.02 -1.57
CA MET A 49 28.22 -17.58 -0.32
C MET A 49 28.79 -16.24 0.17
N SER A 50 30.12 -16.07 0.13
CA SER A 50 30.75 -14.81 0.50
C SER A 50 30.31 -13.65 -0.41
N LYS A 51 30.14 -13.92 -1.71
CA LYS A 51 29.65 -12.93 -2.68
C LYS A 51 28.18 -12.57 -2.45
N ASN A 52 27.33 -13.55 -2.16
CA ASN A 52 25.94 -13.32 -1.75
C ASN A 52 25.87 -12.41 -0.52
N LYS A 53 26.67 -12.69 0.51
CA LYS A 53 26.73 -11.87 1.74
C LYS A 53 27.20 -10.44 1.44
N ALA A 54 28.08 -10.27 0.45
CA ALA A 54 28.54 -8.95 0.00
C ALA A 54 27.56 -8.23 -0.95
N GLY A 55 26.43 -8.85 -1.31
CA GLY A 55 25.45 -8.28 -2.27
C GLY A 55 25.87 -8.39 -3.74
N ASP A 56 27.00 -9.04 -4.04
CA ASP A 56 27.47 -9.29 -5.42
C ASP A 56 26.79 -10.54 -6.00
N TYR A 57 25.46 -10.43 -6.18
CA TYR A 57 24.59 -11.55 -6.55
C TYR A 57 24.93 -12.14 -7.91
N SER A 58 25.31 -11.31 -8.89
CA SER A 58 25.69 -11.78 -10.23
C SER A 58 26.94 -12.67 -10.18
N SER A 59 27.97 -12.27 -9.42
CA SER A 59 29.17 -13.09 -9.24
C SER A 59 28.87 -14.34 -8.41
N ALA A 60 28.04 -14.22 -7.38
CA ALA A 60 27.60 -15.35 -6.58
C ALA A 60 26.93 -16.43 -7.44
N ILE A 61 26.01 -16.03 -8.34
CA ILE A 61 25.34 -16.94 -9.28
C ILE A 61 26.35 -17.66 -10.18
N SER A 62 27.36 -16.95 -10.69
CA SER A 62 28.44 -17.55 -11.50
C SER A 62 29.21 -18.61 -10.71
N CYS A 63 29.62 -18.28 -9.48
CA CYS A 63 30.29 -19.21 -8.59
C CYS A 63 29.42 -20.44 -8.26
N PHE A 64 28.15 -20.28 -7.89
CA PHE A 64 27.25 -21.43 -7.65
C PHE A 64 27.02 -22.27 -8.90
N THR A 65 26.96 -21.65 -10.08
CA THR A 65 26.84 -22.37 -11.34
C THR A 65 28.07 -23.24 -11.61
N LYS A 66 29.28 -22.73 -11.34
CA LYS A 66 30.49 -23.54 -11.39
C LYS A 66 30.45 -24.67 -10.36
N ALA A 67 30.05 -24.40 -9.12
CA ALA A 67 29.91 -25.43 -8.09
C ALA A 67 29.00 -26.59 -8.55
N ILE A 68 27.86 -26.26 -9.18
CA ILE A 68 26.89 -27.22 -9.73
C ILE A 68 27.47 -28.00 -10.93
N GLN A 69 28.34 -27.39 -11.74
CA GLN A 69 29.03 -28.09 -12.83
C GLN A 69 29.99 -29.16 -12.32
N PHE A 70 30.65 -28.93 -11.17
CA PHE A 70 31.50 -29.92 -10.52
C PHE A 70 30.68 -30.98 -9.77
N ASP A 71 29.60 -30.59 -9.10
CA ASP A 71 28.69 -31.49 -8.40
C ASP A 71 27.22 -31.09 -8.61
N SER A 72 26.55 -31.83 -9.50
CA SER A 72 25.14 -31.60 -9.87
C SER A 72 24.13 -31.98 -8.78
N THR A 73 24.60 -32.55 -7.67
CA THR A 73 23.80 -32.94 -6.50
C THR A 73 23.98 -32.00 -5.31
N LEU A 74 24.80 -30.95 -5.47
CA LEU A 74 25.12 -29.99 -4.42
C LEU A 74 23.94 -29.07 -4.11
N VAL A 75 23.04 -29.54 -3.22
CA VAL A 75 21.84 -28.83 -2.77
C VAL A 75 22.11 -27.39 -2.32
N PRO A 76 23.12 -27.10 -1.48
CA PRO A 76 23.37 -25.73 -1.03
C PRO A 76 23.69 -24.77 -2.17
N ALA A 77 24.30 -25.23 -3.27
CA ALA A 77 24.60 -24.39 -4.42
C ALA A 77 23.31 -23.97 -5.14
N TYR A 78 22.36 -24.89 -5.34
CA TYR A 78 21.06 -24.53 -5.92
C TYR A 78 20.28 -23.58 -5.01
N PHE A 79 20.20 -23.87 -3.71
CA PHE A 79 19.45 -23.04 -2.75
C PHE A 79 20.00 -21.60 -2.71
N ASN A 80 21.31 -21.44 -2.59
CA ASN A 80 21.93 -20.10 -2.51
C ASN A 80 21.90 -19.37 -3.86
N ARG A 81 21.95 -20.10 -4.98
CA ARG A 81 21.76 -19.50 -6.32
C ARG A 81 20.33 -19.03 -6.53
N ALA A 82 19.34 -19.78 -6.05
CA ALA A 82 17.93 -19.37 -6.08
C ALA A 82 17.73 -18.07 -5.29
N HIS A 83 18.29 -18.00 -4.08
CA HIS A 83 18.28 -16.77 -3.27
C HIS A 83 18.90 -15.59 -4.03
N ALA A 84 20.10 -15.76 -4.60
CA ALA A 84 20.76 -14.72 -5.38
C ALA A 84 19.92 -14.23 -6.58
N LYS A 85 19.25 -15.15 -7.28
CA LYS A 85 18.36 -14.85 -8.40
C LYS A 85 17.11 -14.08 -7.94
N ASN A 86 16.51 -14.44 -6.80
CA ASN A 86 15.41 -13.66 -6.21
C ASN A 86 15.82 -12.20 -5.95
N GLN A 87 17.04 -11.97 -5.44
CA GLN A 87 17.57 -10.62 -5.20
C GLN A 87 17.75 -9.82 -6.49
N LEU A 88 17.96 -10.50 -7.63
CA LEU A 88 18.00 -9.91 -8.96
C LEU A 88 16.64 -9.91 -9.68
N LEU A 89 15.55 -10.22 -8.96
CA LEU A 89 14.18 -10.31 -9.49
C LEU A 89 13.98 -11.39 -10.58
N ASP A 90 14.94 -12.31 -10.73
CA ASP A 90 14.84 -13.47 -11.63
C ASP A 90 14.10 -14.62 -10.94
N TYR A 91 12.82 -14.36 -10.63
CA TYR A 91 11.98 -15.27 -9.86
C TYR A 91 11.73 -16.60 -10.57
N LYS A 92 11.65 -16.60 -11.91
CA LYS A 92 11.42 -17.83 -12.69
C LYS A 92 12.63 -18.78 -12.57
N SER A 93 13.84 -18.26 -12.73
CA SER A 93 15.05 -19.09 -12.60
C SER A 93 15.34 -19.46 -11.15
N ALA A 94 14.93 -18.63 -10.18
CA ALA A 94 15.00 -18.97 -8.75
C ALA A 94 14.06 -20.13 -8.41
N LEU A 95 12.81 -20.09 -8.90
CA LEU A 95 11.83 -21.15 -8.72
C LEU A 95 12.34 -22.49 -9.25
N ALA A 96 12.97 -22.49 -10.43
CA ALA A 96 13.56 -23.71 -11.00
C ALA A 96 14.68 -24.30 -10.13
N ASP A 97 15.50 -23.46 -9.48
CA ASP A 97 16.54 -23.92 -8.56
C ASP A 97 15.92 -24.48 -7.27
N TYR A 98 14.88 -23.84 -6.70
CA TYR A 98 14.16 -24.41 -5.54
C TYR A 98 13.46 -25.73 -5.86
N ASP A 99 12.87 -25.88 -7.04
CA ASP A 99 12.33 -27.17 -7.48
C ASP A 99 13.42 -28.23 -7.61
N ARG A 100 14.63 -27.84 -8.00
CA ARG A 100 15.78 -28.75 -8.04
C ARG A 100 16.25 -29.15 -6.64
N VAL A 101 16.31 -28.20 -5.71
CA VAL A 101 16.59 -28.43 -4.28
C VAL A 101 15.62 -29.49 -3.72
N LEU A 102 14.32 -29.32 -3.94
CA LEU A 102 13.29 -30.26 -3.45
C LEU A 102 13.35 -31.65 -4.11
N LYS A 103 13.79 -31.73 -5.38
CA LYS A 103 13.98 -33.01 -6.09
C LYS A 103 15.20 -33.80 -5.61
N LEU A 104 16.25 -33.12 -5.14
CA LEU A 104 17.50 -33.75 -4.71
C LEU A 104 17.43 -34.41 -3.33
N LYS A 105 16.24 -34.48 -2.72
CA LYS A 105 15.92 -35.08 -1.41
C LYS A 105 16.78 -34.52 -0.28
N LEU A 106 16.17 -33.57 0.43
CA LEU A 106 16.74 -32.84 1.55
C LEU A 106 16.85 -33.69 2.83
N THR A 107 17.69 -33.21 3.76
CA THR A 107 17.51 -33.50 5.19
C THR A 107 16.25 -32.77 5.70
N TRP A 108 15.70 -33.21 6.83
CA TRP A 108 14.43 -32.66 7.33
C TRP A 108 14.55 -31.16 7.68
N GLU A 109 15.70 -30.72 8.20
CA GLU A 109 15.97 -29.33 8.58
C GLU A 109 16.04 -28.38 7.38
N GLU A 110 16.62 -28.81 6.25
CA GLU A 110 16.69 -27.97 5.04
C GLU A 110 15.36 -27.94 4.27
N SER A 111 14.46 -28.90 4.56
CA SER A 111 13.22 -29.09 3.81
C SER A 111 12.23 -27.94 3.95
N TYR A 112 11.99 -27.47 5.18
CA TYR A 112 10.99 -26.43 5.40
C TYR A 112 11.43 -25.06 4.86
N GLU A 113 12.72 -24.74 4.93
CA GLU A 113 13.29 -23.49 4.38
C GLU A 113 13.18 -23.44 2.87
N ALA A 114 13.42 -24.57 2.18
CA ALA A 114 13.27 -24.67 0.73
C ALA A 114 11.82 -24.43 0.30
N TYR A 115 10.85 -25.05 0.96
CA TYR A 115 9.42 -24.79 0.71
C TYR A 115 9.05 -23.34 1.01
N PHE A 116 9.48 -22.79 2.14
CA PHE A 116 9.19 -21.40 2.49
C PHE A 116 9.75 -20.41 1.46
N ASN A 117 11.02 -20.53 1.09
CA ASN A 117 11.62 -19.64 0.10
C ASN A 117 11.01 -19.81 -1.29
N LYS A 118 10.61 -21.03 -1.66
CA LYS A 118 9.83 -21.29 -2.87
C LYS A 118 8.48 -20.57 -2.81
N GLY A 119 7.78 -20.63 -1.67
CA GLY A 119 6.52 -19.93 -1.43
C GLY A 119 6.66 -18.41 -1.53
N LEU A 120 7.77 -17.84 -1.03
CA LEU A 120 8.11 -16.43 -1.24
C LEU A 120 8.29 -16.11 -2.73
N THR A 121 9.05 -16.91 -3.47
CA THR A 121 9.25 -16.73 -4.92
C THR A 121 7.92 -16.82 -5.69
N GLN A 122 7.06 -17.80 -5.36
CA GLN A 122 5.73 -17.94 -5.95
C GLN A 122 4.85 -16.72 -5.66
N THR A 123 4.97 -16.15 -4.45
CA THR A 123 4.27 -14.91 -4.08
C THR A 123 4.70 -13.74 -4.96
N MET A 124 6.00 -13.60 -5.23
CA MET A 124 6.53 -12.57 -6.15
C MET A 124 6.06 -12.78 -7.59
N LEU A 125 5.87 -14.03 -8.00
CA LEU A 125 5.27 -14.41 -9.29
C LEU A 125 3.73 -14.26 -9.33
N LYS A 126 3.09 -13.86 -8.21
CA LYS A 126 1.64 -13.78 -8.03
C LYS A 126 0.90 -15.13 -8.14
N ASN A 127 1.61 -16.24 -8.01
CA ASN A 127 1.04 -17.59 -7.99
C ASN A 127 0.54 -17.93 -6.57
N LEU A 128 -0.51 -17.25 -6.12
CA LEU A 128 -0.94 -17.26 -4.71
C LEU A 128 -1.32 -18.67 -4.21
N LYS A 129 -1.93 -19.50 -5.06
CA LYS A 129 -2.32 -20.87 -4.70
C LYS A 129 -1.12 -21.76 -4.42
N ASP A 130 -0.10 -21.70 -5.28
CA ASP A 130 1.11 -22.51 -5.11
C ASP A 130 1.94 -22.00 -3.93
N ALA A 131 2.02 -20.68 -3.74
CA ALA A 131 2.66 -20.07 -2.58
C ALA A 131 2.01 -20.55 -1.27
N MET A 132 0.68 -20.57 -1.20
CA MET A 132 -0.06 -21.06 -0.03
C MET A 132 0.27 -22.53 0.25
N ALA A 133 0.28 -23.38 -0.78
CA ALA A 133 0.65 -24.79 -0.63
C ALA A 133 2.09 -24.95 -0.14
N ASP A 134 3.05 -24.20 -0.69
CA ASP A 134 4.44 -24.24 -0.26
C ASP A 134 4.59 -23.80 1.21
N PHE A 135 3.88 -22.76 1.66
CA PHE A 135 3.84 -22.37 3.08
C PHE A 135 3.18 -23.42 3.99
N ASP A 136 2.09 -24.05 3.54
CA ASP A 136 1.45 -25.16 4.28
C ASP A 136 2.43 -26.32 4.49
N TYR A 137 3.19 -26.68 3.45
CA TYR A 137 4.22 -27.72 3.56
C TYR A 137 5.35 -27.30 4.50
N ALA A 138 5.82 -26.05 4.43
CA ALA A 138 6.83 -25.53 5.35
C ALA A 138 6.37 -25.59 6.81
N ILE A 139 5.13 -25.19 7.11
CA ILE A 139 4.53 -25.25 8.45
C ILE A 139 4.37 -26.70 8.93
N ARG A 140 3.96 -27.61 8.04
CA ARG A 140 3.82 -29.04 8.39
C ARG A 140 5.16 -29.66 8.77
N LEU A 141 6.24 -29.23 8.11
CA LEU A 141 7.60 -29.67 8.43
C LEU A 141 8.14 -28.97 9.68
N ASN A 142 7.88 -27.68 9.86
CA ASN A 142 8.27 -26.95 11.06
C ASN A 142 7.10 -26.13 11.63
N PRO A 143 6.33 -26.69 12.58
CA PRO A 143 5.18 -26.00 13.17
C PRO A 143 5.53 -24.78 14.02
N GLU A 144 6.81 -24.56 14.33
CA GLU A 144 7.32 -23.41 15.09
C GLU A 144 7.86 -22.30 14.17
N PHE A 145 7.73 -22.45 12.85
CA PHE A 145 8.27 -21.48 11.90
C PHE A 145 7.36 -20.25 11.73
N ALA A 146 7.55 -19.25 12.59
CA ALA A 146 6.73 -18.03 12.61
C ALA A 146 6.62 -17.31 11.26
N ASP A 147 7.70 -17.25 10.47
CA ASP A 147 7.70 -16.57 9.15
C ASP A 147 6.74 -17.23 8.16
N ALA A 148 6.62 -18.56 8.19
CA ALA A 148 5.71 -19.25 7.29
C ALA A 148 4.25 -18.95 7.61
N TYR A 149 3.88 -18.86 8.91
CA TYR A 149 2.54 -18.41 9.29
C TYR A 149 2.30 -16.96 8.87
N PHE A 150 3.23 -16.04 9.16
CA PHE A 150 3.08 -14.64 8.79
C PHE A 150 2.95 -14.45 7.27
N ASN A 151 3.78 -15.12 6.47
CA ASN A 151 3.69 -14.99 5.02
C ASN A 151 2.43 -15.66 4.44
N ARG A 152 2.00 -16.80 5.01
CA ARG A 152 0.72 -17.43 4.64
C ARG A 152 -0.46 -16.53 4.98
N SER A 153 -0.42 -15.82 6.11
CA SER A 153 -1.48 -14.89 6.51
C SER A 153 -1.66 -13.78 5.47
N ILE A 154 -0.57 -13.21 4.95
CA ILE A 154 -0.61 -12.19 3.89
C ILE A 154 -1.34 -12.73 2.65
N ILE A 155 -1.11 -13.99 2.29
CA ILE A 155 -1.81 -14.62 1.16
C ILE A 155 -3.29 -14.80 1.45
N LYS A 156 -3.65 -15.29 2.65
CA LYS A 156 -5.04 -15.46 3.10
C LYS A 156 -5.81 -14.13 3.07
N GLY A 157 -5.20 -13.04 3.55
CA GLY A 157 -5.79 -11.70 3.48
C GLY A 157 -6.05 -11.24 2.04
N ARG A 158 -5.10 -11.49 1.12
CA ARG A 158 -5.26 -11.15 -0.30
C ARG A 158 -6.40 -11.90 -0.99
N ILE A 159 -6.69 -13.13 -0.57
CA ILE A 159 -7.82 -13.92 -1.11
C ILE A 159 -9.12 -13.72 -0.33
N GLY A 160 -9.12 -12.88 0.71
CA GLY A 160 -10.28 -12.54 1.53
C GLY A 160 -10.60 -13.50 2.68
N ASP A 161 -9.71 -14.44 2.99
CA ASP A 161 -9.82 -15.30 4.19
C ASP A 161 -9.28 -14.58 5.43
N TYR A 162 -10.05 -13.60 5.90
CA TYR A 162 -9.69 -12.78 7.07
C TYR A 162 -9.65 -13.60 8.37
N SER A 163 -10.47 -14.65 8.48
CA SER A 163 -10.45 -15.57 9.62
C SER A 163 -9.14 -16.34 9.72
N GLY A 164 -8.72 -16.97 8.63
CA GLY A 164 -7.48 -17.73 8.58
C GLY A 164 -6.25 -16.82 8.62
N GLU A 165 -6.33 -15.60 8.10
CA GLU A 165 -5.29 -14.58 8.28
C GLU A 165 -5.09 -14.25 9.76
N LEU A 166 -6.18 -13.98 10.50
CA LEU A 166 -6.10 -13.68 11.93
C LEU A 166 -5.50 -14.84 12.74
N GLU A 167 -5.89 -16.07 12.43
CA GLU A 167 -5.34 -17.27 13.07
C GLU A 167 -3.83 -17.38 12.86
N ASP A 168 -3.37 -17.21 11.61
CA ASP A 168 -1.95 -17.29 11.27
C ASP A 168 -1.14 -16.16 11.89
N ILE A 169 -1.64 -14.92 11.88
CA ILE A 169 -0.94 -13.80 12.53
C ILE A 169 -0.85 -14.03 14.04
N ASN A 170 -1.93 -14.52 14.68
CA ASN A 170 -1.89 -14.86 16.10
C ASN A 170 -0.86 -15.95 16.40
N LYS A 171 -0.77 -16.98 15.56
CA LYS A 171 0.22 -18.03 15.70
C LYS A 171 1.64 -17.49 15.51
N ALA A 172 1.88 -16.66 14.50
CA ALA A 172 3.17 -16.02 14.26
C ALA A 172 3.62 -15.17 15.47
N ILE A 173 2.74 -14.33 16.02
CA ILE A 173 3.03 -13.52 17.22
C ILE A 173 3.30 -14.40 18.44
N SER A 174 2.56 -15.50 18.61
CA SER A 174 2.79 -16.42 19.74
C SER A 174 4.17 -17.09 19.69
N LEU A 175 4.67 -17.35 18.48
CA LEU A 175 5.99 -17.96 18.25
C LEU A 175 7.12 -16.91 18.30
N ARG A 176 6.84 -15.68 17.84
CA ARG A 176 7.78 -14.56 17.79
C ARG A 176 7.13 -13.27 18.31
N PRO A 177 7.10 -13.05 19.64
CA PRO A 177 6.41 -11.92 20.25
C PRO A 177 7.12 -10.58 20.08
N ASP A 178 8.34 -10.56 19.54
CA ASP A 178 9.15 -9.38 19.22
C ASP A 178 9.01 -8.94 17.74
N ASP A 179 8.17 -9.60 16.95
CA ASP A 179 7.92 -9.25 15.55
C ASP A 179 7.00 -8.03 15.41
N SER A 180 7.59 -6.85 15.30
CA SER A 180 6.82 -5.60 15.11
C SER A 180 5.90 -5.63 13.88
N TYR A 181 6.29 -6.31 12.80
CA TYR A 181 5.50 -6.36 11.57
C TYR A 181 4.25 -7.22 11.74
N ALA A 182 4.34 -8.32 12.49
CA ALA A 182 3.20 -9.16 12.80
C ALA A 182 2.11 -8.39 13.58
N TYR A 183 2.49 -7.55 14.55
CA TYR A 183 1.54 -6.68 15.24
C TYR A 183 0.93 -5.64 14.29
N ASN A 184 1.75 -4.96 13.47
CA ASN A 184 1.21 -3.99 12.50
C ASN A 184 0.20 -4.63 11.54
N SER A 185 0.49 -5.82 11.01
CA SER A 185 -0.43 -6.57 10.14
C SER A 185 -1.71 -6.96 10.86
N ARG A 186 -1.64 -7.43 12.11
CA ARG A 186 -2.86 -7.72 12.91
C ARG A 186 -3.68 -6.46 13.15
N GLY A 187 -3.02 -5.33 13.38
CA GLY A 187 -3.67 -4.03 13.55
C GLY A 187 -4.45 -3.63 12.30
N ILE A 188 -3.85 -3.79 11.11
CA ILE A 188 -4.52 -3.53 9.82
C ILE A 188 -5.77 -4.41 9.67
N LEU A 189 -5.63 -5.71 9.93
CA LEU A 189 -6.76 -6.65 9.83
C LEU A 189 -7.90 -6.29 10.78
N LYS A 190 -7.60 -6.02 12.05
CA LYS A 190 -8.59 -5.60 13.06
C LYS A 190 -9.29 -4.30 12.68
N SER A 191 -8.54 -3.34 12.15
CA SER A 191 -9.11 -2.10 11.61
C SER A 191 -10.11 -2.38 10.48
N MET A 192 -9.75 -3.25 9.53
CA MET A 192 -10.66 -3.65 8.45
C MET A 192 -11.92 -4.36 8.96
N MET A 193 -11.83 -5.08 10.08
CA MET A 193 -12.94 -5.73 10.76
C MET A 193 -13.75 -4.79 11.68
N GLY A 194 -13.32 -3.53 11.84
CA GLY A 194 -13.96 -2.53 12.70
C GLY A 194 -13.54 -2.57 14.18
N ASP A 195 -12.60 -3.44 14.56
CA ASP A 195 -12.00 -3.45 15.91
C ASP A 195 -10.89 -2.39 16.02
N TYR A 196 -11.30 -1.12 16.09
CA TYR A 196 -10.39 0.01 16.15
C TYR A 196 -9.56 0.05 17.44
N VAL A 197 -10.15 -0.33 18.57
CA VAL A 197 -9.44 -0.37 19.87
C VAL A 197 -8.36 -1.45 19.85
N GLY A 198 -8.68 -2.64 19.35
CA GLY A 198 -7.72 -3.72 19.18
C GLY A 198 -6.63 -3.38 18.16
N ALA A 199 -6.97 -2.65 17.09
CA ALA A 199 -6.01 -2.17 16.11
C ALA A 199 -4.99 -1.19 16.71
N VAL A 200 -5.46 -0.18 17.46
CA VAL A 200 -4.59 0.79 18.16
C VAL A 200 -3.66 0.08 19.13
N LYS A 201 -4.15 -0.92 19.88
CA LYS A 201 -3.31 -1.73 20.77
C LYS A 201 -2.19 -2.45 20.02
N ASP A 202 -2.49 -3.04 18.86
CA ASP A 202 -1.49 -3.73 18.06
C ASP A 202 -0.48 -2.75 17.42
N TYR A 203 -0.91 -1.58 16.94
CA TYR A 203 0.01 -0.55 16.48
C TYR A 203 0.92 -0.03 17.59
N ASN A 204 0.39 0.14 18.82
CA ASN A 204 1.21 0.50 19.98
C ASN A 204 2.32 -0.52 20.23
N ASN A 205 2.00 -1.81 20.19
CA ASN A 205 2.99 -2.88 20.34
C ASN A 205 4.04 -2.84 19.22
N SER A 206 3.60 -2.67 17.96
CA SER A 206 4.52 -2.54 16.81
C SER A 206 5.49 -1.37 16.99
N ILE A 207 5.00 -0.19 17.39
CA ILE A 207 5.81 1.01 17.59
C ILE A 207 6.76 0.86 18.79
N GLN A 208 6.32 0.19 19.86
CA GLN A 208 7.17 -0.09 21.01
C GLN A 208 8.35 -1.00 20.65
N LEU A 209 8.11 -2.02 19.82
CA LEU A 209 9.13 -2.96 19.33
C LEU A 209 10.05 -2.32 18.29
N ASN A 210 9.50 -1.51 17.38
CA ASN A 210 10.24 -0.82 16.33
C ASN A 210 9.75 0.63 16.19
N LYS A 211 10.51 1.55 16.79
CA LYS A 211 10.22 2.99 16.74
C LYS A 211 10.43 3.62 15.36
N GLN A 212 11.03 2.91 14.40
CA GLN A 212 11.26 3.36 13.03
C GLN A 212 10.21 2.81 12.05
N ASN A 213 9.13 2.17 12.56
CA ASN A 213 8.06 1.68 11.72
C ASN A 213 7.07 2.80 11.33
N ALA A 214 7.41 3.56 10.28
CA ALA A 214 6.59 4.65 9.75
C ALA A 214 5.15 4.22 9.42
N ASP A 215 4.98 3.01 8.86
CA ASP A 215 3.67 2.49 8.46
C ASP A 215 2.78 2.25 9.69
N ALA A 216 3.34 1.83 10.84
CA ALA A 216 2.58 1.65 12.07
C ALA A 216 2.08 2.99 12.65
N TYR A 217 2.90 4.05 12.62
CA TYR A 217 2.45 5.40 12.99
C TYR A 217 1.36 5.90 12.05
N PHE A 218 1.58 5.79 10.73
CA PHE A 218 0.59 6.18 9.74
C PHE A 218 -0.75 5.46 9.96
N ASN A 219 -0.73 4.14 10.10
CA ASN A 219 -1.93 3.33 10.28
C ASN A 219 -2.64 3.67 11.60
N ARG A 220 -1.89 3.85 12.70
CA ARG A 220 -2.49 4.26 13.97
C ARG A 220 -3.12 5.65 13.87
N GLY A 221 -2.46 6.60 13.21
CA GLY A 221 -3.00 7.93 12.94
C GLY A 221 -4.30 7.91 12.15
N VAL A 222 -4.44 7.00 11.17
CA VAL A 222 -5.70 6.79 10.44
C VAL A 222 -6.82 6.36 11.40
N ILE A 223 -6.56 5.41 12.29
CA ILE A 223 -7.58 4.91 13.22
C ILE A 223 -7.91 5.94 14.29
N LEU A 224 -6.92 6.66 14.81
CA LEU A 224 -7.13 7.75 15.76
C LEU A 224 -7.99 8.87 15.16
N TYR A 225 -7.81 9.19 13.88
CA TYR A 225 -8.68 10.15 13.18
C TYR A 225 -10.14 9.67 13.14
N GLU A 226 -10.40 8.40 12.83
CA GLU A 226 -11.75 7.82 12.83
C GLU A 226 -12.37 7.82 14.24
N LEU A 227 -11.55 7.60 15.28
CA LEU A 227 -11.93 7.71 16.69
C LEU A 227 -12.06 9.16 17.18
N LYS A 228 -11.79 10.15 16.33
CA LYS A 228 -11.79 11.60 16.63
C LYS A 228 -10.71 12.03 17.64
N GLU A 229 -9.69 11.21 17.85
CA GLU A 229 -8.48 11.51 18.62
C GLU A 229 -7.48 12.30 17.76
N TYR A 230 -7.86 13.53 17.40
CA TYR A 230 -7.17 14.31 16.39
C TYR A 230 -5.75 14.76 16.81
N LEU A 231 -5.51 15.03 18.08
CA LEU A 231 -4.19 15.47 18.55
C LEU A 231 -3.17 14.32 18.52
N GLU A 232 -3.61 13.11 18.83
CA GLU A 232 -2.83 11.88 18.78
C GLU A 232 -2.56 11.49 17.33
N ALA A 233 -3.58 11.57 16.46
CA ALA A 233 -3.41 11.36 15.02
C ALA A 233 -2.40 12.34 14.40
N LEU A 234 -2.43 13.61 14.81
CA LEU A 234 -1.47 14.62 14.36
C LEU A 234 -0.02 14.22 14.71
N LYS A 235 0.23 13.81 15.96
CA LYS A 235 1.56 13.34 16.42
C LYS A 235 2.05 12.14 15.62
N ASP A 236 1.14 11.19 15.34
CA ASP A 236 1.47 10.00 14.58
C ASP A 236 1.83 10.32 13.13
N TYR A 237 1.09 11.22 12.49
CA TYR A 237 1.46 11.67 11.14
C TYR A 237 2.77 12.47 11.13
N ASP A 238 3.07 13.25 12.17
CA ASP A 238 4.36 13.92 12.30
C ASP A 238 5.52 12.92 12.34
N GLU A 239 5.41 11.84 13.13
CA GLU A 239 6.44 10.80 13.19
C GLU A 239 6.55 10.01 11.87
N ALA A 240 5.43 9.65 11.25
CA ALA A 240 5.42 8.98 9.95
C ALA A 240 6.12 9.84 8.87
N ILE A 241 5.82 11.14 8.79
CA ILE A 241 6.43 12.07 7.82
C ILE A 241 7.93 12.24 8.04
N LYS A 242 8.39 12.27 9.29
CA LYS A 242 9.83 12.36 9.60
C LYS A 242 10.61 11.17 9.04
N MET A 243 10.00 9.98 9.05
CA MET A 243 10.65 8.73 8.63
C MET A 243 10.51 8.49 7.12
N LYS A 244 9.29 8.66 6.60
CA LYS A 244 8.92 8.36 5.22
C LYS A 244 7.89 9.41 4.76
N PRO A 245 8.35 10.57 4.27
CA PRO A 245 7.44 11.58 3.74
C PRO A 245 6.79 11.07 2.46
N ASP A 246 5.47 11.19 2.38
CA ASP A 246 4.69 10.86 1.18
C ASP A 246 3.43 11.75 1.09
N ALA A 247 2.85 11.80 -0.11
CA ALA A 247 1.71 12.69 -0.39
C ALA A 247 0.44 12.33 0.39
N GLU A 248 0.19 11.03 0.62
CA GLU A 248 -0.99 10.58 1.35
C GLU A 248 -0.90 10.99 2.83
N THR A 249 0.25 10.80 3.46
CA THR A 249 0.47 11.16 4.86
C THR A 249 0.33 12.67 5.08
N TYR A 250 0.91 13.51 4.22
CA TYR A 250 0.70 14.97 4.27
C TYR A 250 -0.78 15.34 4.10
N ASN A 251 -1.47 14.77 3.11
CA ASN A 251 -2.89 15.02 2.88
C ASN A 251 -3.76 14.60 4.08
N ARG A 252 -3.45 13.48 4.74
CA ARG A 252 -4.17 13.04 5.95
C ARG A 252 -3.88 13.93 7.15
N ARG A 253 -2.63 14.36 7.34
CA ARG A 253 -2.29 15.34 8.38
C ARG A 253 -2.99 16.68 8.16
N ALA A 254 -3.12 17.13 6.91
CA ALA A 254 -3.89 18.32 6.56
C ALA A 254 -5.37 18.18 6.96
N ASN A 255 -5.99 17.02 6.70
CA ASN A 255 -7.36 16.74 7.13
C ASN A 255 -7.51 16.79 8.66
N VAL A 256 -6.55 16.27 9.43
CA VAL A 256 -6.53 16.40 10.90
C VAL A 256 -6.45 17.87 11.31
N LYS A 257 -5.55 18.65 10.69
CA LYS A 257 -5.41 20.09 10.97
C LYS A 257 -6.69 20.86 10.65
N CYS A 258 -7.42 20.51 9.59
CA CYS A 258 -8.75 21.06 9.32
C CYS A 258 -9.74 20.81 10.48
N ARG A 259 -9.73 19.60 11.06
CA ARG A 259 -10.59 19.26 12.22
C ARG A 259 -10.18 20.02 13.49
N LEU A 260 -8.91 20.40 13.59
CA LEU A 260 -8.36 21.22 14.67
C LEU A 260 -8.43 22.73 14.37
N SER A 261 -9.09 23.13 13.27
CA SER A 261 -9.17 24.52 12.80
C SER A 261 -7.83 25.21 12.48
N ASP A 262 -6.74 24.46 12.33
CA ASP A 262 -5.47 24.95 11.80
C ASP A 262 -5.49 24.94 10.26
N TYR A 263 -6.29 25.85 9.69
CA TYR A 263 -6.48 25.92 8.24
C TYR A 263 -5.22 26.33 7.49
N ARG A 264 -4.38 27.18 8.10
CA ARG A 264 -3.11 27.59 7.49
C ARG A 264 -2.14 26.41 7.41
N GLY A 265 -1.95 25.68 8.51
CA GLY A 265 -1.11 24.49 8.51
C GLY A 265 -1.66 23.36 7.64
N ALA A 266 -2.98 23.27 7.47
CA ALA A 266 -3.60 22.34 6.53
C ALA A 266 -3.29 22.69 5.07
N ILE A 267 -3.38 23.96 4.68
CA ILE A 267 -2.98 24.41 3.33
C ILE A 267 -1.49 24.12 3.07
N ASP A 268 -0.62 24.37 4.04
CA ASP A 268 0.81 24.05 3.92
C ASP A 268 1.05 22.56 3.70
N ASP A 269 0.34 21.70 4.42
CA ASP A 269 0.43 20.24 4.24
C ASP A 269 -0.13 19.78 2.90
N TYR A 270 -1.27 20.31 2.45
CA TYR A 270 -1.75 20.00 1.10
C TYR A 270 -0.76 20.45 0.02
N ASN A 271 -0.11 21.61 0.18
CA ASN A 271 0.93 22.07 -0.73
C ASN A 271 2.13 21.12 -0.74
N ASN A 272 2.54 20.61 0.42
CA ASN A 272 3.59 19.59 0.50
C ASN A 272 3.15 18.28 -0.14
N ALA A 273 1.92 17.83 0.06
CA ALA A 273 1.38 16.64 -0.61
C ALA A 273 1.43 16.76 -2.15
N VAL A 274 1.04 17.92 -2.71
CA VAL A 274 1.15 18.17 -4.16
C VAL A 274 2.61 18.16 -4.65
N LYS A 275 3.55 18.67 -3.86
CA LYS A 275 4.99 18.62 -4.20
C LYS A 275 5.52 17.18 -4.20
N MET A 276 5.03 16.34 -3.29
CA MET A 276 5.44 14.94 -3.16
C MET A 276 4.91 14.09 -4.31
N ASP A 277 3.64 14.27 -4.68
CA ASP A 277 3.03 13.57 -5.80
C ASP A 277 2.02 14.49 -6.51
N THR A 278 2.40 14.96 -7.70
CA THR A 278 1.56 15.81 -8.53
C THR A 278 0.37 15.06 -9.13
N GLY A 279 0.41 13.72 -9.16
CA GLY A 279 -0.64 12.83 -9.64
C GLY A 279 -1.67 12.44 -8.58
N TYR A 280 -1.46 12.78 -7.31
CA TYR A 280 -2.38 12.42 -6.22
C TYR A 280 -3.62 13.34 -6.20
N PHE A 281 -4.58 13.05 -7.08
CA PHE A 281 -5.77 13.88 -7.33
C PHE A 281 -6.59 14.20 -6.05
N VAL A 282 -6.58 13.30 -5.06
CA VAL A 282 -7.29 13.44 -3.79
C VAL A 282 -6.85 14.70 -3.03
N THR A 283 -5.56 15.05 -3.09
CA THR A 283 -5.02 16.26 -2.45
C THR A 283 -5.66 17.52 -3.02
N TYR A 284 -5.82 17.59 -4.34
CA TYR A 284 -6.43 18.76 -4.98
C TYR A 284 -7.90 18.89 -4.60
N VAL A 285 -8.65 17.78 -4.54
CA VAL A 285 -10.05 17.80 -4.09
C VAL A 285 -10.15 18.33 -2.65
N ASN A 286 -9.34 17.79 -1.73
CA ASN A 286 -9.38 18.19 -0.33
C ASN A 286 -8.90 19.64 -0.10
N ARG A 287 -7.86 20.07 -0.82
CA ARG A 287 -7.37 21.46 -0.77
C ARG A 287 -8.38 22.43 -1.36
N GLY A 288 -9.02 22.05 -2.46
CA GLY A 288 -10.11 22.80 -3.09
C GLY A 288 -11.30 22.96 -2.15
N PHE A 289 -11.68 21.88 -1.45
CA PHE A 289 -12.75 21.93 -0.44
C PHE A 289 -12.43 22.91 0.69
N LEU A 290 -11.22 22.85 1.25
CA LEU A 290 -10.81 23.81 2.28
C LEU A 290 -10.81 25.27 1.75
N LYS A 291 -10.31 25.50 0.54
CA LYS A 291 -10.34 26.83 -0.09
C LYS A 291 -11.76 27.33 -0.33
N TYR A 292 -12.67 26.45 -0.73
CA TYR A 292 -14.09 26.76 -0.88
C TYR A 292 -14.71 27.23 0.46
N ASP A 293 -14.46 26.50 1.54
CA ASP A 293 -14.93 26.87 2.89
C ASP A 293 -14.35 28.22 3.36
N LEU A 294 -13.10 28.51 2.97
CA LEU A 294 -12.44 29.81 3.19
C LEU A 294 -12.91 30.90 2.22
N LYS A 295 -13.90 30.62 1.37
CA LYS A 295 -14.46 31.52 0.34
C LYS A 295 -13.49 31.93 -0.77
N ASP A 296 -12.36 31.24 -0.89
CA ASP A 296 -11.43 31.38 -2.01
C ASP A 296 -11.86 30.49 -3.18
N TYR A 297 -13.01 30.85 -3.76
CA TYR A 297 -13.65 30.05 -4.81
C TYR A 297 -12.79 29.96 -6.08
N LYS A 298 -12.00 30.99 -6.39
CA LYS A 298 -11.13 31.00 -7.58
C LYS A 298 -10.05 29.93 -7.46
N SER A 299 -9.32 29.90 -6.36
CA SER A 299 -8.29 28.88 -6.16
C SER A 299 -8.87 27.49 -5.86
N ALA A 300 -10.11 27.39 -5.36
CA ALA A 300 -10.82 26.12 -5.31
C ALA A 300 -11.12 25.55 -6.72
N ILE A 301 -11.57 26.40 -7.65
CA ILE A 301 -11.81 26.01 -9.06
C ILE A 301 -10.54 25.49 -9.73
N GLU A 302 -9.39 26.13 -9.48
CA GLU A 302 -8.08 25.68 -9.99
C GLU A 302 -7.75 24.27 -9.51
N ASP A 303 -7.94 24.01 -8.21
CA ASP A 303 -7.68 22.71 -7.60
C ASP A 303 -8.63 21.64 -8.14
N TYR A 304 -9.94 21.91 -8.21
CA TYR A 304 -10.88 20.95 -8.79
C TYR A 304 -10.60 20.69 -10.28
N THR A 305 -10.16 21.70 -11.02
CA THR A 305 -9.76 21.54 -12.42
C THR A 305 -8.53 20.64 -12.56
N ALA A 306 -7.54 20.80 -11.68
CA ALA A 306 -6.40 19.89 -11.62
C ALA A 306 -6.82 18.46 -11.27
N ALA A 307 -7.72 18.28 -10.30
CA ALA A 307 -8.26 16.97 -9.94
C ALA A 307 -8.98 16.29 -11.12
N ILE A 308 -9.81 17.03 -11.86
CA ILE A 308 -10.53 16.54 -13.04
C ILE A 308 -9.56 16.12 -14.15
N LYS A 309 -8.48 16.88 -14.37
CA LYS A 309 -7.46 16.53 -15.36
C LYS A 309 -6.78 15.19 -15.02
N LEU A 310 -6.53 14.92 -13.75
CA LEU A 310 -5.90 13.69 -13.27
C LEU A 310 -6.88 12.51 -13.22
N LYS A 311 -8.15 12.78 -12.90
CA LYS A 311 -9.21 11.79 -12.81
C LYS A 311 -10.51 12.29 -13.47
N PRO A 312 -10.65 12.12 -14.79
CA PRO A 312 -11.77 12.69 -15.57
C PRO A 312 -13.14 12.09 -15.26
N ASP A 313 -13.21 10.92 -14.61
CA ASP A 313 -14.44 10.23 -14.23
C ASP A 313 -14.89 10.53 -12.78
N TYR A 314 -14.21 11.44 -12.08
CA TYR A 314 -14.52 11.76 -10.68
C TYR A 314 -15.64 12.80 -10.55
N SER A 315 -16.89 12.34 -10.54
CA SER A 315 -18.11 13.18 -10.49
C SER A 315 -18.10 14.23 -9.37
N LEU A 316 -17.51 13.91 -8.21
CA LEU A 316 -17.48 14.83 -7.07
C LEU A 316 -16.67 16.09 -7.37
N ALA A 317 -15.56 16.01 -8.10
CA ALA A 317 -14.76 17.20 -8.43
C ALA A 317 -15.50 18.13 -9.42
N PHE A 318 -16.30 17.58 -10.33
CA PHE A 318 -17.18 18.41 -11.17
C PHE A 318 -18.25 19.09 -10.33
N TYR A 319 -18.94 18.35 -9.46
CA TYR A 319 -19.94 18.92 -8.57
C TYR A 319 -19.37 20.06 -7.70
N ASP A 320 -18.24 19.83 -7.03
CA ASP A 320 -17.61 20.83 -6.16
C ASP A 320 -17.11 22.06 -6.96
N ARG A 321 -16.59 21.86 -8.18
CA ARG A 321 -16.24 22.97 -9.08
C ARG A 321 -17.46 23.76 -9.53
N GLY A 322 -18.57 23.07 -9.79
CA GLY A 322 -19.85 23.69 -10.14
C GLY A 322 -20.39 24.55 -8.99
N LEU A 323 -20.30 24.06 -7.74
CA LEU A 323 -20.64 24.86 -6.56
C LEU A 323 -19.77 26.13 -6.46
N ALA A 324 -18.45 26.00 -6.66
CA ALA A 324 -17.54 27.15 -6.62
C ALA A 324 -17.83 28.18 -7.72
N LYS A 325 -18.13 27.73 -8.95
CA LYS A 325 -18.54 28.60 -10.06
C LYS A 325 -19.86 29.31 -9.79
N ALA A 326 -20.85 28.60 -9.23
CA ALA A 326 -22.13 29.20 -8.84
C ALA A 326 -21.95 30.32 -7.80
N LYS A 327 -21.04 30.16 -6.83
CA LYS A 327 -20.71 31.23 -5.87
C LYS A 327 -20.05 32.46 -6.51
N LEU A 328 -19.42 32.30 -7.68
CA LEU A 328 -18.88 33.38 -8.49
C LEU A 328 -19.87 33.89 -9.56
N LEU A 329 -21.14 33.47 -9.50
CA LEU A 329 -22.20 33.80 -10.47
C LEU A 329 -21.92 33.30 -11.90
N ASP A 330 -20.98 32.37 -12.08
CA ASP A 330 -20.79 31.62 -13.32
C ASP A 330 -21.83 30.49 -13.40
N HIS A 331 -23.09 30.88 -13.55
CA HIS A 331 -24.22 29.96 -13.61
C HIS A 331 -24.13 29.02 -14.82
N ARG A 332 -23.63 29.48 -15.97
CA ARG A 332 -23.46 28.62 -17.15
C ARG A 332 -22.40 27.54 -16.89
N GLY A 333 -21.22 27.93 -16.43
CA GLY A 333 -20.15 26.97 -16.14
C GLY A 333 -20.50 26.02 -14.99
N ALA A 334 -21.29 26.46 -14.01
CA ALA A 334 -21.82 25.59 -12.96
C ALA A 334 -22.80 24.55 -13.50
N MET A 335 -23.75 24.95 -14.36
CA MET A 335 -24.70 24.04 -14.99
C MET A 335 -24.01 22.95 -15.83
N GLU A 336 -22.97 23.32 -16.58
CA GLU A 336 -22.14 22.38 -17.34
C GLU A 336 -21.47 21.35 -16.42
N ASP A 337 -20.81 21.82 -15.35
CA ASP A 337 -20.15 20.94 -14.39
C ASP A 337 -21.13 19.99 -13.68
N PHE A 338 -22.29 20.48 -13.23
CA PHE A 338 -23.32 19.61 -12.65
C PHE A 338 -23.86 18.59 -13.65
N SER A 339 -23.98 18.96 -14.94
CA SER A 339 -24.42 18.03 -15.98
C SER A 339 -23.43 16.90 -16.18
N VAL A 340 -22.13 17.19 -16.21
CA VAL A 340 -21.08 16.17 -16.29
C VAL A 340 -21.05 15.31 -15.02
N ALA A 341 -21.24 15.91 -13.84
CA ALA A 341 -21.33 15.15 -12.59
C ALA A 341 -22.47 14.12 -12.62
N ILE A 342 -23.64 14.51 -13.15
CA ILE A 342 -24.82 13.64 -13.33
C ILE A 342 -24.58 12.58 -14.40
N GLU A 343 -23.86 12.90 -15.48
CA GLU A 343 -23.51 11.93 -16.53
C GLU A 343 -22.70 10.76 -15.95
N TYR A 344 -21.69 11.07 -15.14
CA TYR A 344 -20.88 10.04 -14.47
C TYR A 344 -21.60 9.37 -13.28
N LYS A 345 -22.53 10.08 -12.63
CA LYS A 345 -23.31 9.56 -11.50
C LYS A 345 -24.81 9.91 -11.68
N PRO A 346 -25.59 9.06 -12.38
CA PRO A 346 -27.00 9.36 -12.69
C PRO A 346 -27.96 9.42 -11.49
N ASP A 347 -27.54 8.92 -10.34
CA ASP A 347 -28.28 9.00 -9.07
C ASP A 347 -27.76 10.12 -8.16
N TYR A 348 -27.05 11.12 -8.71
CA TYR A 348 -26.48 12.22 -7.93
C TYR A 348 -27.51 13.31 -7.62
N ASP A 349 -28.41 12.99 -6.70
CA ASP A 349 -29.48 13.81 -6.15
C ASP A 349 -29.09 15.28 -5.87
N VAL A 350 -27.97 15.52 -5.18
CA VAL A 350 -27.51 16.89 -4.88
C VAL A 350 -27.04 17.65 -6.12
N ALA A 351 -26.50 16.99 -7.14
CA ALA A 351 -26.11 17.65 -8.39
C ALA A 351 -27.34 18.04 -9.21
N TYR A 352 -28.40 17.21 -9.21
CA TYR A 352 -29.70 17.59 -9.79
C TYR A 352 -30.29 18.80 -9.07
N HIS A 353 -30.25 18.83 -7.73
CA HIS A 353 -30.76 19.96 -6.95
C HIS A 353 -30.08 21.26 -7.37
N GLU A 354 -28.75 21.30 -7.31
CA GLU A 354 -27.96 22.50 -7.62
C GLU A 354 -28.09 22.92 -9.08
N ARG A 355 -28.13 21.96 -10.02
CA ARG A 355 -28.38 22.27 -11.43
C ARG A 355 -29.77 22.85 -11.64
N GLY A 356 -30.77 22.37 -10.91
CA GLY A 356 -32.14 22.88 -10.95
C GLY A 356 -32.24 24.34 -10.52
N ILE A 357 -31.57 24.70 -9.41
CA ILE A 357 -31.45 26.08 -8.95
C ILE A 357 -30.76 26.95 -9.99
N VAL A 358 -29.60 26.51 -10.51
CA VAL A 358 -28.84 27.27 -11.50
C VAL A 358 -29.61 27.46 -12.81
N LYS A 359 -30.37 26.45 -13.26
CA LYS A 359 -31.26 26.59 -14.44
C LYS A 359 -32.34 27.64 -14.22
N TYR A 360 -32.89 27.73 -13.01
CA TYR A 360 -33.85 28.76 -12.67
C TYR A 360 -33.24 30.17 -12.79
N GLU A 361 -32.03 30.37 -12.25
CA GLU A 361 -31.28 31.63 -12.36
C GLU A 361 -30.96 32.00 -13.81
N LEU A 362 -30.74 30.99 -14.67
CA LEU A 362 -30.55 31.16 -16.11
C LEU A 362 -31.87 31.36 -16.89
N GLY A 363 -33.02 31.31 -16.23
CA GLY A 363 -34.34 31.49 -16.84
C GLY A 363 -34.99 30.21 -17.40
N ASP A 364 -34.31 29.07 -17.37
CA ASP A 364 -34.88 27.76 -17.73
C ASP A 364 -35.69 27.18 -16.55
N LYS A 365 -36.86 27.79 -16.30
CA LYS A 365 -37.73 27.38 -15.20
C LYS A 365 -38.21 25.94 -15.36
N LYS A 366 -38.56 25.52 -16.58
CA LYS A 366 -39.07 24.16 -16.84
C LYS A 366 -38.00 23.12 -16.58
N GLY A 367 -36.80 23.29 -17.13
CA GLY A 367 -35.69 22.38 -16.89
C GLY A 367 -35.22 22.40 -15.45
N GLY A 368 -35.27 23.56 -14.78
CA GLY A 368 -35.00 23.69 -13.36
C GLY A 368 -35.95 22.83 -12.51
N CYS A 369 -37.25 22.93 -12.75
CA CYS A 369 -38.26 22.13 -12.06
C CYS A 369 -38.16 20.64 -12.31
N GLN A 370 -37.78 20.23 -13.52
CA GLN A 370 -37.53 18.82 -13.83
C GLN A 370 -36.37 18.26 -13.00
N ASP A 371 -35.27 19.01 -12.89
CA ASP A 371 -34.12 18.59 -12.11
C ASP A 371 -34.42 18.57 -10.60
N LEU A 372 -35.11 19.58 -10.08
CA LEU A 372 -35.53 19.61 -8.67
C LEU A 372 -36.47 18.44 -8.32
N ASN A 373 -37.41 18.11 -9.21
CA ASN A 373 -38.28 16.95 -9.02
C ASN A 373 -37.49 15.65 -9.08
N LYS A 374 -36.52 15.55 -9.99
CA LYS A 374 -35.63 14.39 -10.07
C LYS A 374 -34.80 14.24 -8.79
N ALA A 375 -34.22 15.31 -8.26
CA ALA A 375 -33.49 15.32 -6.99
C ALA A 375 -34.37 14.82 -5.83
N PHE A 376 -35.61 15.32 -5.73
CA PHE A 376 -36.57 14.86 -4.73
C PHE A 376 -36.87 13.36 -4.85
N THR A 377 -37.13 12.86 -6.07
CA THR A 377 -37.37 11.42 -6.28
C THR A 377 -36.17 10.52 -5.97
N LEU A 378 -34.96 11.08 -5.98
CA LEU A 378 -33.72 10.39 -5.60
C LEU A 378 -33.45 10.47 -4.08
N GLY A 379 -34.32 11.12 -3.30
CA GLY A 379 -34.23 11.20 -1.83
C GLY A 379 -33.67 12.51 -1.28
N ASN A 380 -33.49 13.55 -2.10
CA ASN A 380 -33.09 14.87 -1.60
C ASN A 380 -34.33 15.68 -1.17
N ASP A 381 -34.74 15.48 0.09
CA ASP A 381 -35.89 16.16 0.70
C ASP A 381 -35.76 17.70 0.69
N GLY A 382 -34.52 18.22 0.74
CA GLY A 382 -34.24 19.66 0.62
C GLY A 382 -34.69 20.26 -0.71
N SER A 383 -34.95 19.44 -1.72
CA SER A 383 -35.47 19.90 -3.02
C SER A 383 -36.96 20.24 -2.99
N TYR A 384 -37.69 19.81 -1.96
CA TYR A 384 -39.11 20.09 -1.82
C TYR A 384 -39.40 21.59 -1.66
N GLU A 385 -38.63 22.28 -0.80
CA GLU A 385 -38.79 23.71 -0.59
C GLU A 385 -38.56 24.49 -1.89
N ALA A 386 -37.50 24.14 -2.63
CA ALA A 386 -37.19 24.72 -3.92
C ALA A 386 -38.30 24.46 -4.95
N LEU A 387 -38.90 23.26 -4.97
CA LEU A 387 -40.05 22.96 -5.84
C LEU A 387 -41.24 23.86 -5.52
N VAL A 388 -41.61 23.98 -4.24
CA VAL A 388 -42.74 24.81 -3.81
C VAL A 388 -42.51 26.30 -4.13
N GLN A 389 -41.26 26.76 -4.00
CA GLN A 389 -40.90 28.15 -4.25
C GLN A 389 -40.85 28.48 -5.74
N HIS A 390 -40.30 27.59 -6.56
CA HIS A 390 -39.92 27.90 -7.95
C HIS A 390 -40.82 27.24 -9.02
N CYS A 391 -41.60 26.21 -8.68
CA CYS A 391 -42.27 25.32 -9.63
C CYS A 391 -43.79 25.25 -9.45
N LYS A 392 -44.44 26.42 -9.38
CA LYS A 392 -45.90 26.55 -9.27
C LYS A 392 -46.61 26.48 -10.61
#